data_AF-A0A6J0H3N5-F1
#
_entry.id   AF-A0A6J0H3N5-F1
#
_cell.length_a   1.000
_cell.length_b   1.000
_cell.length_c   1.000
_cell.angle_alpha   90.00
_cell.angle_beta   90.00
_cell.angle_gamma   90.00
#
_symmetry.space_group_name_H-M   'P 1'
#
loop_
_entity.id
_entity.type
_entity.pdbx_description
1 polymer ?
#
loop_
_entity_poly.entity_id
_entity_poly.type
_entity_poly.pdbx_seq_one_letter_code
_entity_poly.pdbx_strand_id
1 'polypeptide(L)'
;MVVDKAGSGPSKPAGDRCPRQREKKNKEQACDGFTIRAMMKNSVVRGPPLAGSQKERPAKPTAFRKFYDRGDFPIAVEHDTIANKIAWKDLT
;
A
#
# COMPACT_ATOMS: atom_id res chain seq x y z
N MET A 1 18.19 57.78 -70.93
CA MET A 1 17.81 56.36 -71.11
C MET A 1 19.04 55.51 -70.84
N VAL A 2 19.06 54.80 -69.73
CA VAL A 2 19.88 53.59 -69.55
C VAL A 2 18.98 52.63 -68.78
N VAL A 3 18.64 51.53 -69.44
CA VAL A 3 17.89 50.39 -68.91
C VAL A 3 18.91 49.42 -68.35
N ASP A 4 18.68 48.87 -67.15
CA ASP A 4 19.14 47.53 -66.71
C ASP A 4 18.61 47.25 -65.30
N LYS A 5 18.31 46.04 -64.84
CA LYS A 5 17.68 44.82 -65.38
C LYS A 5 17.36 44.02 -64.11
N ALA A 6 16.14 43.47 -64.00
CA ALA A 6 15.73 42.68 -62.85
C ALA A 6 16.57 41.40 -62.70
N GLY A 7 17.04 41.13 -61.48
CA GLY A 7 17.69 39.88 -61.08
C GLY A 7 16.92 39.21 -59.95
N SER A 8 16.25 38.12 -60.29
CA SER A 8 15.43 37.25 -59.45
C SER A 8 16.22 36.05 -58.95
N GLY A 9 15.99 35.64 -57.70
CA GLY A 9 16.15 34.25 -57.24
C GLY A 9 16.83 34.07 -55.86
N PRO A 10 16.67 32.91 -55.19
CA PRO A 10 15.47 32.08 -55.01
C PRO A 10 15.02 32.06 -53.53
N SER A 11 13.72 31.80 -53.31
CA SER A 11 13.11 31.61 -51.99
C SER A 11 13.66 30.35 -51.32
N LYS A 12 14.10 30.47 -50.05
CA LYS A 12 14.35 29.32 -49.19
C LYS A 12 12.99 28.65 -48.90
N PRO A 13 12.83 27.34 -49.08
CA PRO A 13 11.61 26.67 -48.64
C PRO A 13 11.59 26.69 -47.11
N ALA A 14 10.53 27.27 -46.55
CA ALA A 14 10.18 27.06 -45.16
C ALA A 14 9.93 25.56 -44.99
N GLY A 15 10.87 24.86 -44.37
CA GLY A 15 10.70 23.45 -44.06
C GLY A 15 9.47 23.30 -43.17
N ASP A 16 8.45 22.62 -43.70
CA ASP A 16 7.33 22.08 -42.95
C ASP A 16 7.86 21.18 -41.82
N ARG A 17 8.10 21.78 -40.67
CA ARG A 17 8.33 21.02 -39.44
C ARG A 17 6.95 20.63 -38.93
N CYS A 18 6.42 19.51 -39.42
CA CYS A 18 5.35 18.79 -38.73
C CYS A 18 5.72 18.69 -37.24
N PRO A 19 4.87 19.14 -36.31
CA PRO A 19 5.07 18.81 -34.90
C PRO A 19 5.01 17.28 -34.82
N ARG A 20 6.15 16.63 -34.56
CA ARG A 20 6.15 15.25 -34.10
C ARG A 20 5.27 15.24 -32.86
N GLN A 21 4.04 14.71 -33.00
CA GLN A 21 3.21 14.35 -31.86
C GLN A 21 4.00 13.28 -31.09
N ARG A 22 4.82 13.72 -30.14
CA ARG A 22 5.39 12.85 -29.14
C ARG A 22 4.20 12.39 -28.31
N GLU A 23 3.76 11.17 -28.57
CA GLU A 23 2.88 10.43 -27.67
C GLU A 23 3.58 10.36 -26.30
N LYS A 24 3.28 11.34 -25.44
CA LYS A 24 3.70 11.32 -24.05
C LYS A 24 2.85 10.24 -23.39
N LYS A 25 3.43 9.04 -23.22
CA LYS A 25 2.85 8.00 -22.37
C LYS A 25 2.50 8.64 -21.03
N ASN A 26 1.20 8.82 -20.80
CA ASN A 26 0.69 9.47 -19.61
C ASN A 26 0.88 8.49 -18.46
N LYS A 27 1.90 8.73 -17.62
CA LYS A 27 2.13 7.92 -16.43
C LYS A 27 1.06 8.28 -15.42
N GLU A 28 0.18 7.34 -15.12
CA GLU A 28 -0.76 7.44 -14.01
C GLU A 28 0.00 7.75 -12.72
N GLN A 29 -0.44 8.79 -12.02
CA GLN A 29 0.18 9.26 -10.79
C GLN A 29 -0.61 8.71 -9.60
N ALA A 30 -0.03 7.72 -8.91
CA ALA A 30 -0.60 7.24 -7.67
C ALA A 30 -0.61 8.36 -6.62
N CYS A 31 -1.74 8.57 -5.96
CA CYS A 31 -1.91 9.55 -4.90
C CYS A 31 -2.73 8.99 -3.74
N ASP A 32 -2.57 9.58 -2.56
CA ASP A 32 -3.39 9.21 -1.42
C ASP A 32 -4.80 9.81 -1.55
N GLY A 33 -5.78 9.15 -0.93
CA GLY A 33 -7.15 9.63 -0.88
C GLY A 33 -7.26 11.00 -0.19
N PHE A 34 -8.31 11.75 -0.52
CA PHE A 34 -8.62 13.06 0.07
C PHE A 34 -7.53 14.13 -0.16
N THR A 35 -6.66 13.97 -1.17
CA THR A 35 -5.69 14.99 -1.58
C THR A 35 -6.14 15.77 -2.82
N ILE A 36 -5.65 16.99 -3.02
CA ILE A 36 -5.93 17.77 -4.25
C ILE A 36 -5.49 17.00 -5.50
N ARG A 37 -4.40 16.23 -5.41
CA ARG A 37 -3.89 15.40 -6.51
C ARG A 37 -4.86 14.30 -6.92
N ALA A 38 -5.67 13.78 -5.99
CA ALA A 38 -6.73 12.82 -6.29
C ALA A 38 -7.84 13.41 -7.19
N MET A 39 -7.95 14.73 -7.29
CA MET A 39 -8.90 15.41 -8.18
C MET A 39 -8.26 15.78 -9.54
N MET A 40 -6.95 15.57 -9.72
CA MET A 40 -6.23 15.89 -10.95
C MET A 40 -6.39 14.79 -11.99
N LYS A 41 -6.34 15.16 -13.27
CA LYS A 41 -6.36 14.21 -14.40
C LYS A 41 -5.17 13.27 -14.31
N ASN A 42 -5.38 12.00 -14.69
CA ASN A 42 -4.36 10.95 -14.69
C ASN A 42 -3.80 10.60 -13.30
N SER A 43 -4.57 10.88 -12.25
CA SER A 43 -4.27 10.39 -10.90
C SER A 43 -5.01 9.09 -10.63
N VAL A 44 -4.38 8.20 -9.88
CA VAL A 44 -4.98 6.95 -9.38
C VAL A 44 -4.93 6.98 -7.86
N VAL A 45 -6.08 6.86 -7.22
CA VAL A 45 -6.17 6.90 -5.75
C VAL A 45 -5.80 5.55 -5.17
N ARG A 46 -4.87 5.54 -4.22
CA ARG A 46 -4.52 4.32 -3.47
C ARG A 46 -5.71 3.90 -2.61
N GLY A 47 -5.96 2.58 -2.56
CA GLY A 47 -6.95 2.00 -1.66
C GLY A 47 -6.63 2.27 -0.18
N PRO A 48 -7.61 2.08 0.72
CA PRO A 48 -7.41 2.25 2.15
C PRO A 48 -6.31 1.31 2.67
N PRO A 49 -5.59 1.69 3.74
CA PRO A 49 -4.61 0.81 4.35
C PRO A 49 -5.27 -0.46 4.87
N LEU A 50 -4.52 -1.55 4.88
CA LEU A 50 -4.99 -2.81 5.45
C LEU A 50 -5.32 -2.61 6.94
N ALA A 51 -6.58 -2.84 7.32
CA ALA A 51 -7.05 -2.66 8.69
C ALA A 51 -6.38 -3.60 9.70
N GLY A 52 -5.74 -4.69 9.23
CA GLY A 52 -5.03 -5.63 10.08
C GLY A 52 -5.94 -6.47 11.00
N SER A 53 -7.25 -6.57 10.70
CA SER A 53 -8.21 -7.31 11.53
C SER A 53 -7.84 -8.79 11.72
N GLN A 54 -7.32 -9.42 10.66
CA GLN A 54 -6.90 -10.83 10.66
C GLN A 54 -5.41 -11.02 10.99
N LYS A 55 -4.67 -9.93 11.23
CA LYS A 55 -3.27 -10.05 11.63
C LYS A 55 -3.24 -10.60 13.06
N GLU A 56 -2.61 -11.75 13.22
CA GLU A 56 -2.39 -12.35 14.54
C GLU A 56 -1.70 -11.34 15.46
N ARG A 57 -2.24 -11.20 16.68
CA ARG A 57 -1.66 -10.35 17.72
C ARG A 57 -0.99 -11.27 18.74
N PRO A 58 0.30 -11.05 19.08
CA PRO A 58 0.96 -11.87 20.08
C PRO A 58 0.21 -11.76 21.42
N ALA A 59 -0.02 -12.90 22.06
CA ALA A 59 -0.69 -12.95 23.35
C ALA A 59 0.21 -12.34 24.44
N LYS A 60 -0.37 -11.46 25.26
CA LYS A 60 0.32 -10.91 26.44
C LYS A 60 0.44 -12.00 27.51
N PRO A 61 1.46 -11.96 28.39
CA PRO A 61 1.51 -12.81 29.57
C PRO A 61 0.23 -12.66 30.40
N THR A 62 -0.45 -13.78 30.67
CA THR A 62 -1.72 -13.77 31.40
C THR A 62 -1.49 -13.87 32.90
N ALA A 63 -2.39 -13.30 33.70
CA ALA A 63 -2.36 -13.48 35.14
C ALA A 63 -2.55 -14.97 35.52
N PHE A 64 -3.35 -15.70 34.73
CA PHE A 64 -3.54 -17.14 34.88
C PHE A 64 -2.20 -17.90 34.88
N ARG A 65 -1.30 -17.61 33.93
CA ARG A 65 0.04 -18.21 33.90
C ARG A 65 0.79 -17.97 35.21
N LYS A 66 0.80 -16.72 35.68
CA LYS A 66 1.49 -16.34 36.93
C LYS A 66 0.92 -17.03 38.17
N PHE A 67 -0.40 -17.12 38.28
CA PHE A 67 -1.08 -17.78 39.41
C PHE A 67 -0.89 -19.31 39.35
N TYR A 68 -0.88 -19.88 38.15
CA TYR A 68 -0.63 -21.31 37.95
C TYR A 68 0.80 -21.70 38.36
N ASP A 69 1.80 -20.93 37.90
CA ASP A 69 3.21 -21.21 38.22
C ASP A 69 3.52 -21.05 39.71
N ARG A 70 2.78 -20.20 40.43
CA ARG A 70 2.87 -20.07 41.90
C ARG A 70 2.13 -21.17 42.66
N GLY A 71 1.13 -21.81 42.05
CA GLY A 71 0.29 -22.80 42.70
C GLY A 71 -0.90 -22.22 43.48
N ASP A 72 -1.34 -21.00 43.15
CA ASP A 72 -2.44 -20.32 43.86
C ASP A 72 -3.82 -20.92 43.54
N PHE A 73 -3.94 -21.67 42.44
CA PHE A 73 -5.21 -22.27 42.04
C PHE A 73 -5.36 -23.70 42.58
N PRO A 74 -6.55 -24.07 43.07
CA PRO A 74 -6.88 -25.44 43.47
C PRO A 74 -7.15 -26.37 42.26
N ILE A 75 -6.29 -26.30 41.23
CA ILE A 75 -6.41 -27.09 40.00
C ILE A 75 -5.13 -27.86 39.73
N ALA A 76 -5.25 -29.11 39.27
CA ALA A 76 -4.15 -29.91 38.78
C ALA A 76 -4.54 -30.62 37.49
N VAL A 77 -3.54 -31.00 36.70
CA VAL A 77 -3.75 -31.88 35.55
C VAL A 77 -3.56 -33.33 36.03
N GLU A 78 -4.62 -34.11 35.95
CA GLU A 78 -4.56 -35.57 36.12
C GLU A 78 -4.12 -36.20 34.81
N HIS A 79 -3.05 -36.99 34.86
CA HIS A 79 -2.51 -37.68 33.69
C HIS A 79 -3.08 -39.09 33.62
N ASP A 80 -4.00 -39.30 32.67
CA ASP A 80 -4.59 -40.61 32.36
C ASP A 80 -4.05 -41.10 31.00
N THR A 81 -4.16 -42.41 30.77
CA THR A 81 -3.71 -43.10 29.55
C THR A 81 -4.54 -42.74 28.31
N ILE A 82 -5.79 -42.32 28.50
CA ILE A 82 -6.72 -42.00 27.41
C ILE A 82 -6.73 -40.49 27.12
N ALA A 83 -6.85 -39.65 28.15
CA ALA A 83 -6.78 -38.20 28.03
C ALA A 83 -6.57 -37.54 29.40
N ASN A 84 -5.82 -36.44 29.43
CA ASN A 84 -5.63 -35.69 30.66
C ASN A 84 -6.94 -35.04 31.13
N LYS A 85 -7.20 -35.09 32.44
CA LYS A 85 -8.38 -34.49 33.07
C LYS A 85 -7.96 -33.38 34.03
N ILE A 86 -8.89 -32.47 34.34
CA ILE A 86 -8.65 -31.44 35.36
C ILE A 86 -9.16 -31.99 36.69
N ALA A 87 -8.27 -32.11 37.66
CA ALA A 87 -8.60 -32.43 39.04
C ALA A 87 -8.76 -31.13 39.85
N TRP A 88 -9.86 -31.02 40.58
CA TRP A 88 -10.12 -29.93 41.51
C TRP A 88 -9.68 -30.37 42.90
N LYS A 89 -8.86 -29.56 43.56
CA LYS A 89 -8.41 -29.81 44.94
C LYS A 89 -9.31 -29.03 45.88
N ASP A 90 -10.06 -29.69 46.74
CA ASP A 90 -10.82 -28.99 47.78
C ASP A 90 -9.84 -28.33 48.76
N LEU A 91 -9.94 -27.01 48.92
CA LEU A 91 -9.26 -26.28 49.99
C LEU A 91 -10.04 -26.56 51.27
N THR A 92 -9.69 -27.63 51.98
CA THR A 92 -10.21 -27.94 53.31
C THR A 92 -9.46 -27.18 54.38
#